data_AF-A0A2S5WKD0-F1
#
_entry.id   AF-A0A2S5WKD0-F1
#
_cell.length_a   1.000
_cell.length_b   1.000
_cell.length_c   1.000
_cell.angle_alpha   90.00
_cell.angle_beta   90.00
_cell.angle_gamma   90.00
#
_symmetry.space_group_name_H-M   'P 1'
#
loop_
_entity.id
_entity.type
_entity.pdbx_description
1 polymer ?
#
loop_
_entity_poly.entity_id
_entity_poly.type
_entity_poly.pdbx_seq_one_letter_code
_entity_poly.pdbx_strand_id
1 'polypeptide(L)'
;MKKLVRTSAVALTALFLLSGCALVGQMSGGETPEVETTSTSESTPGAPGETTPSESSDPGAFAVSYACRMADTRTFAEAPSDLAEIWALGDDVTRCTGKSNGGTTFSETEQKALDALGQAATDDDKDVAPDDVRLADVYALCATPGFYFAISPGISTDEQSSQLEAALILCPEHPDAESARTSLNTYEANVTAGNDGTRFNDGVWKVGDEIKPGTYKPETPSDNCRWFRYDDKGEWIETSYDKTQAEIVVTIDAKDSTFESRNCGYWRAS
;
A
#
# COMPACT_ATOMS: atom_id res chain seq x y z
N MET A 1 -2.24 29.42 -24.02
CA MET A 1 -2.95 28.89 -25.20
C MET A 1 -3.63 27.59 -24.80
N LYS A 2 -4.83 27.35 -25.34
CA LYS A 2 -5.88 26.44 -24.84
C LYS A 2 -5.43 24.98 -24.60
N LYS A 3 -5.74 24.44 -23.41
CA LYS A 3 -5.76 23.00 -23.12
C LYS A 3 -6.87 22.35 -23.97
N LEU A 4 -6.53 21.34 -24.77
CA LEU A 4 -7.46 20.52 -25.53
C LEU A 4 -7.65 19.19 -24.81
N VAL A 5 -8.73 19.12 -24.02
CA VAL A 5 -9.28 17.90 -23.44
C VAL A 5 -10.05 17.18 -24.56
N ARG A 6 -9.68 15.95 -24.87
CA ARG A 6 -10.47 15.05 -25.75
C ARG A 6 -11.29 14.12 -24.87
N THR A 7 -12.56 14.46 -24.69
CA THR A 7 -13.60 13.58 -24.16
C THR A 7 -14.00 12.55 -25.21
N SER A 8 -13.75 11.27 -24.95
CA SER A 8 -14.36 10.16 -25.70
C SER A 8 -15.56 9.65 -24.90
N ALA A 9 -16.75 10.01 -25.37
CA ALA A 9 -18.01 9.45 -24.90
C ALA A 9 -18.20 8.06 -25.53
N VAL A 10 -18.28 7.01 -24.70
CA VAL A 10 -18.81 5.71 -25.11
C VAL A 10 -20.07 5.48 -24.29
N ALA A 11 -21.21 5.72 -24.94
CA ALA A 11 -22.51 5.33 -24.45
C ALA A 11 -22.68 3.82 -24.62
N LEU A 12 -22.82 3.07 -23.52
CA LEU A 12 -23.38 1.73 -23.56
C LEU A 12 -24.67 1.69 -22.74
N THR A 13 -25.75 1.47 -23.48
CA THR A 13 -27.13 1.27 -23.09
C THR A 13 -27.31 0.14 -22.09
N ALA A 14 -27.94 0.45 -20.96
CA ALA A 14 -28.49 -0.51 -20.00
C ALA A 14 -29.81 -1.09 -20.53
N LEU A 15 -29.92 -2.42 -20.58
CA LEU A 15 -31.20 -3.12 -20.74
C LEU A 15 -31.65 -3.64 -19.38
N PHE A 16 -32.70 -3.01 -18.83
CA PHE A 16 -33.47 -3.53 -17.70
C PHE A 16 -34.50 -4.53 -18.22
N LEU A 17 -34.52 -5.74 -17.66
CA LEU A 17 -35.66 -6.65 -17.75
C LEU A 17 -36.17 -6.91 -16.33
N LEU A 18 -37.27 -6.23 -16.00
CA LEU A 18 -38.16 -6.52 -14.89
C LEU A 18 -39.15 -7.60 -15.33
N SER A 19 -39.29 -8.67 -14.54
CA SER A 19 -40.51 -9.48 -14.50
C SER A 19 -40.71 -10.00 -13.09
N GLY A 20 -41.91 -9.80 -12.55
CA GLY A 20 -42.26 -10.04 -11.16
C GLY A 20 -43.30 -11.13 -10.94
N CYS A 21 -43.72 -11.19 -9.66
CA CYS A 21 -44.86 -11.88 -9.04
C CYS A 21 -44.77 -13.43 -8.97
N ALA A 22 -44.56 -14.03 -7.79
CA ALA A 22 -45.43 -14.16 -6.61
C ALA A 22 -46.18 -15.50 -6.60
N LEU A 23 -45.97 -16.33 -5.57
CA LEU A 23 -47.06 -17.15 -5.02
C LEU A 23 -46.81 -17.51 -3.55
N VAL A 24 -47.83 -17.18 -2.76
CA VAL A 24 -48.03 -17.44 -1.33
C VAL A 24 -48.50 -18.89 -1.16
N GLY A 25 -47.98 -19.58 -0.15
CA GLY A 25 -48.49 -20.86 0.35
C GLY A 25 -48.49 -20.84 1.88
N GLN A 26 -49.67 -21.05 2.46
CA GLN A 26 -50.06 -20.79 3.84
C GLN A 26 -50.19 -22.12 4.62
N MET A 27 -49.84 -22.07 5.91
CA MET A 27 -50.51 -22.71 7.08
C MET A 27 -50.16 -24.13 7.58
N SER A 28 -50.26 -24.18 8.93
CA SER A 28 -50.45 -25.30 9.87
C SER A 28 -49.16 -25.84 10.49
N GLY A 29 -48.90 -25.76 11.80
CA GLY A 29 -49.79 -25.76 12.96
C GLY A 29 -49.46 -27.01 13.79
N GLY A 30 -48.93 -26.84 15.01
CA GLY A 30 -48.59 -27.96 15.90
C GLY A 30 -47.96 -27.51 17.22
N GLU A 31 -48.70 -27.77 18.30
CA GLU A 31 -48.52 -27.43 19.72
C GLU A 31 -47.15 -27.69 20.41
N THR A 32 -46.91 -26.87 21.45
CA THR A 32 -46.00 -26.98 22.61
C THR A 32 -46.34 -28.20 23.51
N PRO A 33 -45.49 -28.67 24.47
CA PRO A 33 -45.04 -27.94 25.69
C PRO A 33 -43.51 -28.07 25.94
N GLU A 34 -42.80 -27.04 26.38
CA GLU A 34 -42.58 -26.61 27.78
C GLU A 34 -42.20 -27.75 28.75
N VAL A 35 -40.92 -27.82 29.09
CA VAL A 35 -40.43 -28.46 30.31
C VAL A 35 -39.44 -27.52 30.97
N GLU A 36 -39.91 -26.88 32.04
CA GLU A 36 -39.10 -26.21 33.05
C GLU A 36 -38.07 -27.18 33.62
N THR A 37 -36.84 -26.71 33.82
CA THR A 37 -35.95 -27.28 34.82
C THR A 37 -35.24 -26.16 35.57
N THR A 38 -35.87 -25.79 36.68
CA THR A 38 -35.31 -25.00 37.76
C THR A 38 -34.18 -25.76 38.43
N SER A 39 -32.97 -25.20 38.49
CA SER A 39 -31.91 -25.64 39.41
C SER A 39 -31.15 -24.44 39.95
N THR A 40 -31.68 -23.97 41.08
CA THR A 40 -31.01 -23.60 42.34
C THR A 40 -29.53 -23.18 42.29
N SER A 41 -29.33 -21.92 42.68
CA SER A 41 -28.06 -21.34 43.12
C SER A 41 -27.53 -22.00 44.39
N GLU A 42 -26.23 -22.30 44.43
CA GLU A 42 -25.49 -22.58 45.65
C GLU A 42 -24.30 -21.62 45.74
N SER A 43 -24.34 -20.74 46.74
CA SER A 43 -23.28 -19.79 47.07
C SER A 43 -22.32 -20.42 48.08
N THR A 44 -21.01 -20.29 47.86
CA THR A 44 -20.00 -20.42 48.93
C THR A 44 -18.84 -19.46 48.64
N PRO A 45 -18.24 -18.78 49.63
CA PRO A 45 -17.45 -17.58 49.43
C PRO A 45 -15.92 -17.78 49.53
N GLY A 46 -15.19 -17.00 48.73
CA GLY A 46 -13.98 -16.25 49.13
C GLY A 46 -12.60 -16.91 48.98
N ALA A 47 -11.78 -16.40 48.04
CA ALA A 47 -10.34 -16.12 48.18
C ALA A 47 -9.86 -15.29 46.94
N PRO A 48 -8.68 -14.63 46.96
CA PRO A 48 -8.52 -13.18 46.90
C PRO A 48 -8.26 -12.63 45.49
N GLY A 49 -8.50 -11.31 45.37
CA GLY A 49 -8.51 -10.56 44.12
C GLY A 49 -7.27 -10.72 43.27
N GLU A 50 -7.47 -11.33 42.11
CA GLU A 50 -6.68 -11.09 40.92
C GLU A 50 -7.19 -9.76 40.33
N THR A 51 -6.32 -8.76 40.28
CA THR A 51 -6.58 -7.50 39.58
C THR A 51 -6.80 -7.80 38.10
N THR A 52 -8.06 -8.03 37.74
CA THR A 52 -8.54 -7.92 36.36
C THR A 52 -8.24 -6.48 35.91
N PRO A 53 -7.48 -6.25 34.83
CA PRO A 53 -7.44 -4.94 34.20
C PRO A 53 -8.88 -4.64 33.77
N SER A 54 -9.51 -3.65 34.39
CA SER A 54 -10.78 -3.14 33.90
C SER A 54 -10.55 -2.63 32.49
N GLU A 55 -11.06 -3.37 31.52
CA GLU A 55 -11.28 -2.92 30.15
C GLU A 55 -12.27 -1.74 30.24
N SER A 56 -11.73 -0.56 30.49
CA SER A 56 -12.43 0.70 30.35
C SER A 56 -12.61 0.91 28.85
N SER A 57 -13.70 0.37 28.31
CA SER A 57 -14.16 0.68 26.96
C SER A 57 -14.59 2.15 26.96
N ASP A 58 -13.63 3.04 26.69
CA ASP A 58 -13.93 4.43 26.38
C ASP A 58 -14.77 4.45 25.10
N PRO A 59 -16.07 4.83 25.17
CA PRO A 59 -16.94 4.80 24.00
C PRO A 59 -16.52 5.79 22.91
N GLY A 60 -15.56 6.68 23.17
CA GLY A 60 -14.95 7.57 22.19
C GLY A 60 -13.66 7.06 21.54
N ALA A 61 -13.11 5.93 22.00
CA ALA A 61 -11.88 5.36 21.46
C ALA A 61 -12.06 4.88 20.02
N PHE A 62 -11.06 5.12 19.20
CA PHE A 62 -11.02 4.60 17.84
C PHE A 62 -11.04 3.06 17.83
N ALA A 63 -11.79 2.49 16.89
CA ALA A 63 -11.80 1.05 16.65
C ALA A 63 -11.89 0.74 15.15
N VAL A 64 -11.28 -0.37 14.74
CA VAL A 64 -11.24 -0.85 13.35
C VAL A 64 -11.73 -2.28 13.26
N SER A 65 -12.49 -2.59 12.20
CA SER A 65 -12.82 -3.96 11.80
C SER A 65 -12.08 -4.35 10.53
N TYR A 66 -11.72 -5.63 10.42
CA TYR A 66 -10.97 -6.15 9.28
C TYR A 66 -11.81 -7.08 8.42
N ALA A 67 -11.62 -6.97 7.11
CA ALA A 67 -11.99 -8.02 6.18
C ALA A 67 -10.76 -8.42 5.38
N CYS A 68 -10.47 -9.72 5.30
CA CYS A 68 -9.29 -10.25 4.64
C CYS A 68 -9.66 -11.14 3.45
N ARG A 69 -8.91 -11.01 2.37
CA ARG A 69 -9.03 -11.81 1.15
C ARG A 69 -8.22 -13.08 1.30
N MET A 70 -8.94 -14.19 1.38
CA MET A 70 -8.32 -15.51 1.51
C MET A 70 -7.75 -16.00 0.19
N ALA A 71 -6.64 -16.74 0.24
CA ALA A 71 -5.93 -17.24 -0.93
C ALA A 71 -6.75 -18.24 -1.76
N ASP A 72 -7.58 -19.05 -1.10
CA ASP A 72 -8.36 -20.14 -1.67
C ASP A 72 -9.63 -19.66 -2.39
N THR A 73 -10.39 -18.78 -1.74
CA THR A 73 -11.69 -18.28 -2.21
C THR A 73 -11.55 -17.00 -3.02
N ARG A 74 -10.46 -16.26 -2.84
CA ARG A 74 -10.22 -14.92 -3.41
C ARG A 74 -11.30 -13.90 -3.06
N THR A 75 -12.09 -14.17 -2.02
CA THR A 75 -13.14 -13.28 -1.51
C THR A 75 -12.72 -12.68 -0.19
N PHE A 76 -13.20 -11.47 0.09
CA PHE A 76 -13.06 -10.85 1.40
C PHE A 76 -14.07 -11.49 2.36
N ALA A 77 -13.58 -11.93 3.51
CA ALA A 77 -14.36 -12.40 4.64
C ALA A 77 -13.99 -11.60 5.89
N GLU A 78 -14.91 -11.54 6.85
CA GLU A 78 -14.64 -10.96 8.16
C GLU A 78 -13.46 -11.69 8.82
N ALA A 79 -12.53 -10.91 9.37
CA ALA A 79 -11.33 -11.41 10.00
C ALA A 79 -11.34 -11.10 11.51
N PRO A 80 -10.50 -11.79 12.31
CA PRO A 80 -10.32 -11.44 13.71
C PRO A 80 -9.99 -9.96 13.92
N SER A 81 -10.39 -9.40 15.07
CA SER A 81 -10.07 -8.01 15.42
C SER A 81 -8.64 -7.84 15.92
N ASP A 82 -8.00 -8.91 16.40
CA ASP A 82 -6.60 -8.90 16.84
C ASP A 82 -5.68 -9.17 15.64
N LEU A 83 -4.72 -8.27 15.41
CA LEU A 83 -3.70 -8.41 14.37
C LEU A 83 -2.87 -9.68 14.55
N ALA A 84 -2.56 -10.09 15.78
CA ALA A 84 -1.79 -11.31 16.03
C ALA A 84 -2.54 -12.57 15.56
N GLU A 85 -3.86 -12.59 15.69
CA GLU A 85 -4.70 -13.67 15.18
C GLU A 85 -4.76 -13.65 13.64
N ILE A 86 -4.81 -12.47 13.01
CA ILE A 86 -4.71 -12.36 11.56
C ILE A 86 -3.35 -12.86 11.06
N TRP A 87 -2.25 -12.47 11.69
CA TRP A 87 -0.90 -12.90 11.31
C TRP A 87 -0.71 -14.40 11.45
N ALA A 88 -1.37 -15.03 12.42
CA ALA A 88 -1.34 -16.48 12.60
C ALA A 88 -2.01 -17.26 11.44
N LEU A 89 -2.82 -16.60 10.61
CA LEU A 89 -3.37 -17.19 9.38
C LEU A 89 -2.31 -17.36 8.27
N GLY A 90 -1.19 -16.63 8.35
CA GLY A 90 -0.05 -16.76 7.43
C GLY A 90 -0.44 -16.59 5.96
N ASP A 91 0.01 -17.53 5.11
CA ASP A 91 -0.16 -17.50 3.65
C ASP A 91 -1.62 -17.63 3.18
N ASP A 92 -2.56 -17.96 4.08
CA ASP A 92 -3.97 -18.01 3.76
C ASP A 92 -4.55 -16.62 3.51
N VAL A 93 -3.92 -15.56 4.03
CA VAL A 93 -4.32 -14.16 3.81
C VAL A 93 -3.48 -13.55 2.71
N THR A 94 -4.11 -12.86 1.76
CA THR A 94 -3.39 -12.19 0.65
C THR A 94 -3.52 -10.67 0.66
N ARG A 95 -4.55 -10.13 1.33
CA ARG A 95 -4.81 -8.70 1.47
C ARG A 95 -5.90 -8.48 2.50
N CYS A 96 -5.81 -7.44 3.32
CA CYS A 96 -6.89 -7.01 4.19
C CYS A 96 -7.35 -5.58 3.86
N THR A 97 -8.56 -5.26 4.31
CA THR A 97 -9.16 -3.93 4.31
C THR A 97 -9.60 -3.63 5.73
N GLY A 98 -9.44 -2.37 6.14
CA GLY A 98 -9.89 -1.85 7.43
C GLY A 98 -11.14 -1.01 7.24
N LYS A 99 -12.03 -1.06 8.22
CA LYS A 99 -13.18 -0.16 8.31
C LYS A 99 -13.21 0.47 9.70
N SER A 100 -13.18 1.80 9.75
CA SER A 100 -13.43 2.53 10.99
C SER A 100 -14.81 2.18 11.54
N ASN A 101 -14.86 1.82 12.81
CA ASN A 101 -16.10 1.60 13.57
C ASN A 101 -16.55 2.89 14.28
N GLY A 102 -15.91 4.03 13.98
CA GLY A 102 -16.07 5.30 14.68
C GLY A 102 -15.07 5.45 15.82
N GLY A 103 -15.29 6.49 16.62
CA GLY A 103 -14.34 6.94 17.64
C GLY A 103 -13.33 7.93 17.07
N THR A 104 -13.15 9.05 17.76
CA THR A 104 -12.22 10.13 17.35
C THR A 104 -11.21 10.43 18.45
N THR A 105 -11.10 9.54 19.44
CA THR A 105 -10.09 9.61 20.50
C THR A 105 -9.01 8.61 20.14
N PHE A 106 -7.87 9.14 19.67
CA PHE A 106 -6.72 8.36 19.28
C PHE A 106 -5.72 8.27 20.44
N SER A 107 -5.09 7.10 20.57
CA SER A 107 -3.93 6.89 21.42
C SER A 107 -2.72 7.70 20.94
N GLU A 108 -1.70 7.83 21.79
CA GLU A 108 -0.46 8.53 21.41
C GLU A 108 0.23 7.87 20.21
N THR A 109 0.20 6.53 20.11
CA THR A 109 0.79 5.78 19.00
C THR A 109 0.03 6.02 17.70
N GLU A 110 -1.30 6.06 17.75
CA GLU A 110 -2.15 6.35 16.60
C GLU A 110 -1.97 7.78 16.10
N GLN A 111 -1.84 8.75 17.02
CA GLN A 111 -1.53 10.12 16.65
C GLN A 111 -0.16 10.22 15.97
N LYS A 112 0.86 9.53 16.49
CA LYS A 112 2.19 9.48 15.83
C LYS A 112 2.12 8.87 14.43
N ALA A 113 1.30 7.83 14.25
CA ALA A 113 1.09 7.23 12.94
C ALA A 113 0.38 8.19 11.97
N LEU A 114 -0.63 8.94 12.43
CA LEU A 114 -1.31 9.97 11.64
C LEU A 114 -0.38 11.13 11.25
N ASP A 115 0.51 11.52 12.17
CA ASP A 115 1.51 12.55 11.94
C ASP A 115 2.55 12.09 10.90
N ALA A 116 3.02 10.84 10.98
CA ALA A 116 3.94 10.24 10.02
C ALA A 116 3.30 10.01 8.64
N LEU A 117 2.03 9.60 8.62
CA LEU A 117 1.25 9.48 7.39
C LEU A 117 1.15 10.84 6.67
N GLY A 118 1.13 11.93 7.44
CA GLY A 118 0.99 13.28 6.92
C GLY A 118 -0.31 13.48 6.14
N GLN A 119 -0.46 14.64 5.51
CA GLN A 119 -1.50 14.80 4.49
C GLN A 119 -0.99 14.13 3.23
N ALA A 120 -1.23 12.82 3.07
CA ALA A 120 -0.96 12.14 1.80
C ALA A 120 -1.53 13.01 0.67
N ALA A 121 -0.67 13.36 -0.30
CA ALA A 121 -1.01 14.25 -1.40
C ALA A 121 -2.14 13.62 -2.22
N THR A 122 -3.38 14.00 -1.94
CA THR A 122 -4.47 13.79 -2.88
C THR A 122 -4.23 14.78 -4.02
N ASP A 123 -3.56 14.29 -5.06
CA ASP A 123 -3.71 14.90 -6.38
C ASP A 123 -5.22 14.96 -6.66
N ASP A 124 -5.75 16.18 -6.75
CA ASP A 124 -7.14 16.57 -7.00
C ASP A 124 -8.04 16.70 -5.75
N ASP A 125 -8.24 17.94 -5.28
CA ASP A 125 -9.51 18.59 -4.83
C ASP A 125 -10.57 17.74 -4.07
N LYS A 126 -10.17 16.65 -3.41
CA LYS A 126 -11.03 15.84 -2.55
C LYS A 126 -10.60 16.11 -1.12
N ASP A 127 -11.59 16.46 -0.31
CA ASP A 127 -11.44 16.61 1.13
C ASP A 127 -10.61 15.45 1.69
N VAL A 128 -9.57 15.80 2.46
CA VAL A 128 -8.75 14.81 3.16
C VAL A 128 -9.69 13.91 3.95
N ALA A 129 -9.55 12.60 3.77
CA ALA A 129 -10.38 11.65 4.48
C ALA A 129 -10.24 11.87 6.00
N PRO A 130 -11.32 11.71 6.79
CA PRO A 130 -11.24 11.78 8.24
C PRO A 130 -10.14 10.88 8.81
N ASP A 131 -9.54 11.30 9.92
CA ASP A 131 -8.39 10.61 10.52
C ASP A 131 -8.70 9.16 10.90
N ASP A 132 -9.92 8.86 11.32
CA ASP A 132 -10.35 7.49 11.63
C ASP A 132 -10.36 6.58 10.38
N VAL A 133 -10.75 7.13 9.22
CA VAL A 133 -10.70 6.40 7.95
C VAL A 133 -9.25 6.17 7.52
N ARG A 134 -8.42 7.22 7.58
CA ARG A 134 -7.00 7.13 7.25
C ARG A 134 -6.28 6.12 8.15
N LEU A 135 -6.57 6.14 9.44
CA LEU A 135 -5.98 5.23 10.41
C LEU A 135 -6.46 3.79 10.19
N ALA A 136 -7.73 3.58 9.84
CA ALA A 136 -8.25 2.26 9.47
C ALA A 136 -7.52 1.68 8.24
N ASP A 137 -7.18 2.49 7.25
CA ASP A 137 -6.38 2.07 6.10
C ASP A 137 -4.95 1.65 6.51
N VAL A 138 -4.31 2.39 7.43
CA VAL A 138 -2.98 2.01 7.95
C VAL A 138 -3.05 0.71 8.76
N TYR A 139 -4.06 0.53 9.60
CA TYR A 139 -4.30 -0.75 10.29
C TYR A 139 -4.57 -1.90 9.31
N ALA A 140 -5.21 -1.65 8.18
CA ALA A 140 -5.38 -2.65 7.12
C ALA A 140 -4.05 -3.10 6.51
N LEU A 141 -3.08 -2.19 6.39
CA LEU A 141 -1.71 -2.53 5.99
C LEU A 141 -1.05 -3.43 7.04
N CYS A 142 -1.23 -3.13 8.33
CA CYS A 142 -0.79 -3.99 9.42
C CYS A 142 -1.43 -5.39 9.37
N ALA A 143 -2.67 -5.52 8.92
CA ALA A 143 -3.31 -6.83 8.77
C ALA A 143 -2.86 -7.58 7.51
N THR A 144 -2.15 -6.93 6.59
CA THR A 144 -1.82 -7.49 5.26
C THR A 144 -0.38 -7.98 5.19
N PRO A 145 -0.12 -9.24 4.77
CA PRO A 145 1.24 -9.73 4.53
C PRO A 145 2.04 -8.82 3.60
N GLY A 146 3.31 -8.65 3.92
CA GLY A 146 4.24 -7.75 3.22
C GLY A 146 3.78 -6.29 3.15
N PHE A 147 2.86 -5.87 4.03
CA PHE A 147 2.19 -4.56 3.99
C PHE A 147 1.62 -4.23 2.61
N TYR A 148 1.12 -5.25 1.90
CA TYR A 148 0.56 -5.22 0.55
C TYR A 148 1.54 -4.88 -0.58
N PHE A 149 2.30 -3.79 -0.45
CA PHE A 149 3.21 -3.28 -1.48
C PHE A 149 4.67 -3.24 -1.04
N ALA A 150 4.96 -3.26 0.28
CA ALA A 150 6.27 -2.90 0.80
C ALA A 150 7.37 -3.85 0.32
N ILE A 151 7.11 -5.16 0.31
CA ILE A 151 8.13 -6.16 -0.08
C ILE A 151 8.05 -6.46 -1.58
N SER A 152 6.83 -6.62 -2.10
CA SER A 152 6.60 -6.88 -3.52
C SER A 152 5.31 -6.15 -3.93
N PRO A 153 5.35 -5.22 -4.90
CA PRO A 153 6.48 -4.95 -5.81
C PRO A 153 7.62 -4.10 -5.21
N GLY A 154 7.48 -3.59 -3.99
CA GLY A 154 8.35 -2.58 -3.41
C GLY A 154 7.71 -1.19 -3.42
N ILE A 155 8.33 -0.26 -2.70
CA ILE A 155 7.87 1.13 -2.57
C ILE A 155 8.31 1.94 -3.78
N SER A 156 7.41 2.76 -4.31
CA SER A 156 7.63 3.55 -5.52
C SER A 156 7.19 5.01 -5.43
N THR A 157 6.44 5.39 -4.39
CA THR A 157 5.94 6.75 -4.18
C THR A 157 6.14 7.20 -2.72
N ASP A 158 6.17 8.52 -2.51
CA ASP A 158 6.28 9.10 -1.17
C ASP A 158 5.08 8.69 -0.30
N GLU A 159 3.89 8.62 -0.90
CA GLU A 159 2.66 8.15 -0.24
C GLU A 159 2.83 6.73 0.32
N GLN A 160 3.38 5.81 -0.47
CA GLN A 160 3.66 4.44 -0.02
C GLN A 160 4.69 4.42 1.11
N SER A 161 5.70 5.29 1.07
CA SER A 161 6.67 5.43 2.17
C SER A 161 5.98 5.87 3.46
N SER A 162 5.22 6.96 3.42
CA SER A 162 4.52 7.50 4.60
C SER A 162 3.48 6.51 5.16
N GLN A 163 2.75 5.81 4.30
CA GLN A 163 1.83 4.74 4.72
C GLN A 163 2.53 3.63 5.47
N LEU A 164 3.70 3.20 5.00
CA LEU A 164 4.45 2.13 5.63
C LEU A 164 5.16 2.59 6.91
N GLU A 165 5.67 3.81 6.96
CA GLU A 165 6.19 4.43 8.19
C GLU A 165 5.11 4.48 9.27
N ALA A 166 3.91 4.95 8.92
CA ALA A 166 2.75 4.94 9.82
C ALA A 166 2.40 3.52 10.28
N ALA A 167 2.37 2.54 9.38
CA ALA A 167 2.10 1.14 9.73
C ALA A 167 3.16 0.59 10.68
N LEU A 168 4.45 0.85 10.45
CA LEU A 168 5.53 0.38 11.33
C LEU A 168 5.52 1.05 12.71
N ILE A 169 4.89 2.22 12.85
CA ILE A 169 4.61 2.83 14.16
C ILE A 169 3.49 2.07 14.89
N LEU A 170 2.42 1.69 14.19
CA LEU A 170 1.27 0.99 14.77
C LEU A 170 1.54 -0.47 15.09
N CYS A 171 2.21 -1.19 14.20
CA CYS A 171 2.46 -2.63 14.28
C CYS A 171 3.95 -2.96 14.11
N PRO A 172 4.83 -2.52 15.02
CA PRO A 172 6.27 -2.76 14.92
C PRO A 172 6.67 -4.24 14.99
N GLU A 173 5.79 -5.09 15.56
CA GLU A 173 5.92 -6.53 15.73
C GLU A 173 5.36 -7.34 14.55
N HIS A 174 4.93 -6.69 13.46
CA HIS A 174 4.44 -7.38 12.27
C HIS A 174 5.49 -8.39 11.76
N PRO A 175 5.10 -9.61 11.32
CA PRO A 175 6.04 -10.64 10.86
C PRO A 175 7.03 -10.16 9.79
N ASP A 176 6.56 -9.28 8.91
CA ASP A 176 7.33 -8.69 7.80
C ASP A 176 7.99 -7.34 8.12
N ALA A 177 7.97 -6.86 9.36
CA ALA A 177 8.41 -5.51 9.70
C ALA A 177 9.89 -5.22 9.33
N GLU A 178 10.79 -6.19 9.51
CA GLU A 178 12.21 -6.03 9.15
C GLU A 178 12.42 -5.89 7.64
N SER A 179 11.77 -6.76 6.86
CA SER A 179 11.79 -6.70 5.40
C SER A 179 11.19 -5.38 4.90
N ALA A 180 10.10 -4.92 5.51
CA ALA A 180 9.47 -3.66 5.15
C ALA A 180 10.34 -2.43 5.48
N ARG A 181 11.05 -2.43 6.61
CA ARG A 181 12.07 -1.41 6.93
C ARG A 181 13.20 -1.39 5.90
N THR A 182 13.61 -2.56 5.41
CA THR A 182 14.61 -2.66 4.33
C THR A 182 14.10 -2.03 3.03
N SER A 183 12.83 -2.24 2.70
CA SER A 183 12.19 -1.60 1.55
C SER A 183 12.12 -0.08 1.68
N LEU A 184 11.79 0.46 2.87
CA LEU A 184 11.84 1.90 3.15
C LEU A 184 13.24 2.48 2.92
N ASN A 185 14.26 1.88 3.55
CA ASN A 185 15.64 2.33 3.41
C ASN A 185 16.10 2.30 1.94
N THR A 186 15.66 1.29 1.18
CA THR A 186 15.95 1.19 -0.25
C THR A 186 15.27 2.32 -1.02
N TYR A 187 14.01 2.62 -0.72
CA TYR A 187 13.27 3.72 -1.33
C TYR A 187 13.93 5.07 -1.05
N GLU A 188 14.27 5.36 0.21
CA GLU A 188 14.96 6.60 0.60
C GLU A 188 16.31 6.76 -0.10
N ALA A 189 17.07 5.67 -0.22
CA ALA A 189 18.33 5.66 -0.96
C ALA A 189 18.11 5.94 -2.45
N ASN A 190 17.02 5.43 -3.03
CA ASN A 190 16.66 5.69 -4.43
C ASN A 190 16.24 7.14 -4.66
N VAL A 191 15.45 7.70 -3.74
CA VAL A 191 15.05 9.12 -3.78
C VAL A 191 16.27 10.02 -3.65
N THR A 192 17.16 9.72 -2.72
CA THR A 192 18.42 10.47 -2.54
C THR A 192 19.28 10.43 -3.80
N ALA A 193 19.44 9.25 -4.41
CA ALA A 193 20.19 9.10 -5.66
C ALA A 193 19.49 9.76 -6.86
N GLY A 194 18.16 9.83 -6.84
CA GLY A 194 17.39 10.60 -7.84
C GLY A 194 17.67 12.09 -7.73
N ASN A 195 17.52 12.63 -6.52
CA ASN A 195 17.71 14.06 -6.23
C ASN A 195 19.14 14.53 -6.46
N ASP A 196 20.13 13.66 -6.29
CA ASP A 196 21.53 14.00 -6.51
C ASP A 196 22.01 13.72 -7.95
N GLY A 197 21.13 13.24 -8.83
CA GLY A 197 21.42 12.97 -10.24
C GLY A 197 22.29 11.73 -10.49
N THR A 198 22.45 10.83 -9.51
CA THR A 198 23.19 9.55 -9.66
C THR A 198 22.30 8.35 -9.91
N ARG A 199 20.98 8.55 -9.95
CA ARG A 199 19.99 7.57 -10.40
C ARG A 199 18.90 8.26 -11.20
N PHE A 200 18.54 7.71 -12.35
CA PHE A 200 17.55 8.32 -13.24
C PHE A 200 16.91 7.27 -14.14
N ASN A 201 15.66 7.48 -14.57
CA ASN A 201 14.95 6.53 -15.42
C ASN A 201 15.11 6.83 -16.92
N ASP A 202 14.39 6.09 -17.75
CA ASP A 202 14.25 6.40 -19.17
C ASP A 202 13.76 7.85 -19.38
N GLY A 203 14.33 8.51 -20.38
CA GLY A 203 14.13 9.94 -20.61
C GLY A 203 15.30 10.57 -21.35
N VAL A 204 15.24 11.90 -21.48
CA VAL A 204 16.30 12.73 -22.03
C VAL A 204 16.77 13.63 -20.89
N TRP A 205 18.05 13.53 -20.55
CA TRP A 205 18.64 14.13 -19.35
C TRP A 205 19.80 15.04 -19.72
N LYS A 206 19.79 16.27 -19.20
CA LYS A 206 20.92 17.20 -19.31
C LYS A 206 22.02 16.80 -18.35
N VAL A 207 23.19 16.52 -18.91
CA VAL A 207 24.35 16.13 -18.12
C VAL A 207 24.94 17.37 -17.44
N GLY A 208 25.25 17.27 -16.15
CA GLY A 208 25.72 18.38 -15.31
C GLY A 208 24.61 19.21 -14.66
N ASP A 209 23.39 19.18 -15.22
CA ASP A 209 22.22 19.89 -14.68
C ASP A 209 21.24 18.95 -13.98
N GLU A 210 20.80 17.88 -14.67
CA GLU A 210 19.79 16.94 -14.16
C GLU A 210 20.41 15.62 -13.68
N ILE A 211 21.49 15.18 -14.35
CA ILE A 211 22.23 13.98 -13.97
C ILE A 211 23.73 14.29 -13.88
N LYS A 212 24.44 13.61 -12.98
CA LYS A 212 25.89 13.82 -12.83
C LYS A 212 26.68 13.04 -13.88
N PRO A 213 27.84 13.55 -14.33
CA PRO A 213 28.82 12.73 -15.04
C PRO A 213 29.27 11.55 -14.17
N GLY A 214 29.58 10.42 -14.80
CA GLY A 214 29.93 9.20 -14.08
C GLY A 214 29.78 7.95 -14.92
N THR A 215 30.02 6.79 -14.30
CA THR A 215 29.81 5.49 -14.93
C THR A 215 28.53 4.88 -14.41
N TYR A 216 27.64 4.49 -15.31
CA TYR A 216 26.29 4.05 -15.01
C TYR A 216 26.01 2.65 -15.56
N LYS A 217 25.16 1.92 -14.84
CA LYS A 217 24.56 0.65 -15.29
C LYS A 217 23.04 0.72 -15.14
N PRO A 218 22.27 0.17 -16.08
CA PRO A 218 20.84 -0.01 -15.88
C PRO A 218 20.59 -1.11 -14.84
N GLU A 219 19.65 -0.90 -13.93
CA GLU A 219 19.31 -1.83 -12.83
C GLU A 219 18.57 -3.06 -13.37
N THR A 220 17.60 -2.85 -14.27
CA THR A 220 16.78 -3.90 -14.89
C THR A 220 16.50 -3.57 -16.36
N PRO A 221 17.52 -3.58 -17.23
CA PRO A 221 17.33 -3.27 -18.64
C PRO A 221 16.47 -4.33 -19.32
N SER A 222 15.64 -3.90 -20.27
CA SER A 222 14.98 -4.83 -21.19
C SER A 222 15.87 -5.14 -22.40
N ASP A 223 15.53 -6.18 -23.16
CA ASP A 223 16.26 -6.59 -24.38
C ASP A 223 16.28 -5.53 -25.51
N ASN A 224 15.41 -4.51 -25.40
CA ASN A 224 15.35 -3.38 -26.33
C ASN A 224 15.82 -2.06 -25.69
N CYS A 225 16.63 -2.13 -24.63
CA CYS A 225 17.29 -0.97 -24.05
C CYS A 225 18.13 -0.23 -25.11
N ARG A 226 17.84 1.06 -25.27
CA ARG A 226 18.56 1.96 -26.16
C ARG A 226 19.02 3.18 -25.40
N TRP A 227 20.27 3.54 -25.60
CA TRP A 227 20.85 4.74 -25.01
C TRP A 227 21.73 5.48 -26.01
N PHE A 228 21.88 6.79 -25.78
CA PHE A 228 22.61 7.72 -26.63
C PHE A 228 23.28 8.80 -25.79
N ARG A 229 24.51 9.14 -26.15
CA ARG A 229 25.26 10.28 -25.62
C ARG A 229 25.40 11.32 -26.73
N TYR A 230 25.12 12.58 -26.40
CA TYR A 230 25.14 13.68 -27.35
C TYR A 230 26.16 14.74 -26.94
N ASP A 231 26.77 15.39 -27.93
CA ASP A 231 27.59 16.59 -27.73
C ASP A 231 26.75 17.86 -27.66
N ASP A 232 27.40 19.02 -27.48
CA ASP A 232 26.75 20.33 -27.39
C ASP A 232 26.05 20.78 -28.69
N LYS A 233 26.32 20.12 -29.81
CA LYS A 233 25.67 20.36 -31.11
C LYS A 233 24.50 19.41 -31.37
N GLY A 234 24.27 18.44 -30.48
CA GLY A 234 23.25 17.41 -30.64
C GLY A 234 23.68 16.28 -31.59
N GLU A 235 24.98 16.13 -31.85
CA GLU A 235 25.53 15.02 -32.61
C GLU A 235 25.80 13.83 -31.66
N TRP A 236 25.63 12.59 -32.16
CA TRP A 236 25.92 11.39 -31.36
C TRP A 236 27.42 11.26 -31.10
N ILE A 237 27.79 11.20 -29.83
CA ILE A 237 29.11 10.80 -29.35
C ILE A 237 29.18 9.27 -29.34
N GLU A 238 28.16 8.63 -28.78
CA GLU A 238 28.10 7.19 -28.57
C GLU A 238 26.66 6.70 -28.49
N THR A 239 26.40 5.49 -28.97
CA THR A 239 25.06 4.89 -28.95
C THR A 239 25.13 3.39 -28.69
N SER A 240 24.05 2.88 -28.09
CA SER A 240 23.77 1.45 -27.94
C SER A 240 23.71 0.65 -29.25
N TYR A 241 23.55 1.28 -30.43
CA TYR A 241 23.47 0.53 -31.70
C TYR A 241 24.74 -0.27 -32.02
N ASP A 242 25.89 0.25 -31.62
CA ASP A 242 27.20 -0.34 -31.92
C ASP A 242 27.77 -1.13 -30.71
N LYS A 243 26.92 -1.46 -29.72
CA LYS A 243 27.33 -2.05 -28.44
C LYS A 243 26.63 -3.38 -28.19
N THR A 244 27.33 -4.27 -27.50
CA THR A 244 26.73 -5.50 -26.96
C THR A 244 25.78 -5.15 -25.82
N GLN A 245 24.65 -5.85 -25.75
CA GLN A 245 23.67 -5.69 -24.67
C GLN A 245 23.90 -6.64 -23.49
N ALA A 246 24.89 -7.54 -23.57
CA ALA A 246 25.15 -8.53 -22.52
C ALA A 246 25.66 -7.92 -21.21
N GLU A 247 26.36 -6.78 -21.27
CA GLU A 247 26.78 -6.01 -20.10
C GLU A 247 26.77 -4.52 -20.47
N ILE A 248 25.71 -3.81 -20.06
CA ILE A 248 25.55 -2.38 -20.36
C ILE A 248 26.24 -1.58 -19.26
N VAL A 249 27.35 -0.94 -19.61
CA VAL A 249 28.08 0.01 -18.76
C VAL A 249 28.40 1.24 -19.60
N VAL A 250 28.00 2.42 -19.14
CA VAL A 250 28.16 3.66 -19.90
C VAL A 250 28.85 4.70 -19.05
N THR A 251 29.95 5.26 -19.54
CA THR A 251 30.57 6.44 -18.94
C THR A 251 30.01 7.68 -19.60
N ILE A 252 29.25 8.47 -18.85
CA ILE A 252 28.73 9.78 -19.23
C ILE A 252 29.78 10.82 -18.84
N ASP A 253 30.37 11.48 -19.83
CA ASP A 253 31.45 12.47 -19.61
C ASP A 253 30.85 13.83 -19.24
N ALA A 254 31.60 14.64 -18.49
CA ALA A 254 31.19 15.99 -18.13
C ALA A 254 30.99 16.94 -19.33
N LYS A 255 31.54 16.58 -20.49
CA LYS A 255 31.36 17.33 -21.75
C LYS A 255 30.16 16.87 -22.58
N ASP A 256 29.53 15.76 -22.22
CA ASP A 256 28.27 15.37 -22.86
C ASP A 256 27.24 16.44 -22.56
N SER A 257 26.41 16.80 -23.54
CA SER A 257 25.29 17.72 -23.29
C SER A 257 24.10 16.97 -22.74
N THR A 258 23.83 15.79 -23.28
CA THR A 258 22.59 15.05 -23.07
C THR A 258 22.84 13.56 -23.06
N PHE A 259 22.18 12.86 -22.14
CA PHE A 259 22.03 11.41 -22.16
C PHE A 259 20.57 11.07 -22.43
N GLU A 260 20.33 10.19 -23.39
CA GLU A 260 19.00 9.68 -23.67
C GLU A 260 18.95 8.18 -23.37
N SER A 261 17.90 7.75 -22.68
CA SER A 261 17.60 6.36 -22.37
C SER A 261 16.18 5.99 -22.75
N ARG A 262 16.02 4.80 -23.34
CA ARG A 262 14.74 4.24 -23.76
C ARG A 262 14.69 2.74 -23.45
N ASN A 263 13.70 2.30 -22.69
CA ASN A 263 13.49 0.91 -22.26
C ASN A 263 14.66 0.29 -21.47
N CYS A 264 15.50 1.10 -20.84
CA CYS A 264 16.58 0.62 -19.98
C CYS A 264 16.18 0.60 -18.50
N GLY A 265 15.03 1.20 -18.16
CA GLY A 265 14.61 1.34 -16.77
C GLY A 265 15.45 2.39 -16.04
N TYR A 266 15.73 2.16 -14.77
CA TYR A 266 16.58 3.04 -13.98
C TYR A 266 18.06 2.76 -14.21
N TRP A 267 18.84 3.81 -14.35
CA TRP A 267 20.30 3.81 -14.32
C TRP A 267 20.77 4.18 -12.93
N ARG A 268 21.85 3.55 -12.48
CA ARG A 268 22.54 3.90 -11.23
C ARG A 268 24.03 4.04 -11.47
N ALA A 269 24.63 5.04 -10.82
CA ALA A 269 26.07 5.19 -10.77
C ALA A 269 26.73 3.95 -10.13
N SER A 270 27.75 3.40 -10.79
CA SER A 270 28.54 2.25 -10.32
C SER A 270 29.76 2.66 -9.51
#